data_AF-A0A8J4Q7T4-F1
#
_entry.id   AF-A0A8J4Q7T4-F1
#
_cell.length_a   1.000
_cell.length_b   1.000
_cell.length_c   1.000
_cell.angle_alpha   90.00
_cell.angle_beta   90.00
_cell.angle_gamma   90.00
#
_symmetry.space_group_name_H-M   'P 1'
#
loop_
_entity.id
_entity.type
_entity.pdbx_description
1 polymer ?
#
loop_
_entity_poly.entity_id
_entity_poly.type
_entity_poly.pdbx_seq_one_letter_code
_entity_poly.pdbx_strand_id
1 'polypeptide(L)'
;MLEEAASYYSQLALELLCCISYADFIRKVVWLLIQEQERAGQYLKQASLEKLLEIVKWKLMGETTQVLIQKQKSESRDTATYQDLLS
;
A
#
# COMPACT_ATOMS: atom_id res chain seq x y z
N MET A 1 -19.18 -8.29 -1.58
CA MET A 1 -17.97 -8.07 -2.43
C MET A 1 -17.04 -6.95 -1.93
N LEU A 2 -17.55 -5.72 -1.71
CA LEU A 2 -16.69 -4.58 -1.35
C LEU A 2 -16.19 -4.64 0.10
N GLU A 3 -16.98 -5.18 1.03
CA GLU A 3 -16.59 -5.34 2.44
C GLU A 3 -15.50 -6.41 2.62
N GLU A 4 -15.60 -7.50 1.86
CA GLU A 4 -14.63 -8.57 1.79
C GLU A 4 -13.32 -8.08 1.18
N ALA A 5 -13.42 -7.29 0.10
CA ALA A 5 -12.26 -6.61 -0.48
C ALA A 5 -11.61 -5.66 0.55
N ALA A 6 -12.41 -4.84 1.23
CA ALA A 6 -11.92 -3.93 2.26
C ALA A 6 -11.19 -4.68 3.39
N SER A 7 -11.76 -5.79 3.86
CA SER A 7 -11.16 -6.64 4.90
C SER A 7 -9.85 -7.27 4.44
N TYR A 8 -9.83 -7.80 3.22
CA TYR A 8 -8.64 -8.37 2.60
C TYR A 8 -7.51 -7.34 2.48
N TYR A 9 -7.79 -6.15 1.93
CA TYR A 9 -6.76 -5.12 1.75
C TYR A 9 -6.31 -4.50 3.08
N SER A 10 -7.16 -4.46 4.11
CA SER A 10 -6.73 -4.09 5.46
C SER A 10 -5.71 -5.09 6.02
N GLN A 11 -5.95 -6.40 5.88
CA GLN A 11 -5.00 -7.43 6.34
C GLN A 11 -3.69 -7.37 5.56
N LEU A 12 -3.78 -7.30 4.23
CA LEU A 12 -2.61 -7.19 3.36
C LEU A 12 -1.77 -5.95 3.68
N ALA A 13 -2.41 -4.81 3.98
CA ALA A 13 -1.71 -3.59 4.38
C ALA A 13 -0.85 -3.82 5.63
N LEU A 14 -1.41 -4.47 6.65
CA LEU A 14 -0.69 -4.77 7.90
C LEU A 14 0.50 -5.70 7.67
N GLU A 15 0.31 -6.74 6.87
CA GLU A 15 1.39 -7.67 6.50
C GLU A 15 2.54 -6.96 5.77
N LEU A 16 2.21 -6.13 4.77
CA LEU A 16 3.20 -5.39 4.00
C LEU A 16 3.93 -4.36 4.87
N LEU A 17 3.24 -3.63 5.74
CA LEU A 17 3.86 -2.65 6.63
C LEU A 17 4.93 -3.26 7.54
N CYS A 18 4.72 -4.51 7.97
CA CYS A 18 5.65 -5.24 8.82
C CYS A 18 6.91 -5.70 8.05
N CYS A 19 6.73 -6.16 6.82
CA CYS A 19 7.75 -6.99 6.16
C CYS A 19 8.64 -6.25 5.15
N ILE A 20 8.21 -5.12 4.60
CA ILE A 20 8.94 -4.46 3.50
C ILE A 20 9.26 -3.00 3.82
N SER A 21 10.20 -2.39 3.09
CA SER A 21 10.57 -0.98 3.23
C SER A 21 9.43 -0.04 2.82
N TYR A 22 9.51 1.25 3.19
CA TYR A 22 8.56 2.26 2.69
C TYR A 22 8.54 2.29 1.15
N ALA A 23 9.71 2.31 0.51
CA ALA A 23 9.80 2.40 -0.94
C ALA A 23 9.19 1.17 -1.64
N ASP A 24 9.46 -0.03 -1.12
CA ASP A 24 8.91 -1.26 -1.67
C ASP A 24 7.41 -1.38 -1.40
N PHE A 25 6.93 -0.85 -0.27
CA PHE A 25 5.51 -0.76 0.02
C PHE A 25 4.78 0.05 -1.05
N ILE A 26 5.27 1.26 -1.36
CA ILE A 26 4.65 2.11 -2.38
C ILE A 26 4.64 1.42 -3.75
N ARG A 27 5.75 0.78 -4.15
CA ARG A 27 5.81 -0.01 -5.41
C ARG A 27 4.78 -1.14 -5.42
N LYS A 28 4.64 -1.85 -4.31
CA LYS A 28 3.68 -2.96 -4.18
C LYS A 28 2.24 -2.47 -4.29
N VAL A 29 1.89 -1.35 -3.66
CA VAL A 29 0.55 -0.75 -3.76
C VAL A 29 0.22 -0.36 -5.20
N VAL A 30 1.14 0.28 -5.92
CA VAL A 30 0.93 0.63 -7.34
C VAL A 30 0.68 -0.64 -8.17
N TRP A 31 1.49 -1.68 -7.98
CA TRP A 31 1.32 -2.95 -8.67
C TRP A 31 -0.04 -3.60 -8.36
N LEU A 32 -0.46 -3.62 -7.09
CA LEU A 32 -1.76 -4.16 -6.66
C LEU A 32 -2.93 -3.42 -7.33
N LEU A 33 -2.87 -2.09 -7.43
CA LEU A 33 -3.92 -1.30 -8.06
C LEU A 33 -4.07 -1.61 -9.55
N ILE A 34 -2.96 -1.79 -10.27
CA ILE A 34 -2.97 -2.16 -11.70
C ILE A 34 -3.57 -3.56 -11.85
N GLN A 35 -3.12 -4.52 -11.06
CA GLN A 35 -3.61 -5.89 -11.12
C GLN A 35 -5.09 -5.98 -10.77
N GLU A 36 -5.55 -5.24 -9.77
CA GLU A 36 -6.95 -5.24 -9.38
C GLU A 36 -7.83 -4.58 -10.45
N GLN A 37 -7.33 -3.52 -11.09
CA GLN A 37 -8.00 -2.89 -12.22
C GLN A 37 -8.16 -3.87 -13.40
N GLU A 38 -7.09 -4.56 -13.77
CA GLU A 38 -7.11 -5.55 -14.85
C GLU A 38 -8.04 -6.73 -14.53
N ARG A 39 -7.92 -7.29 -13.32
CA ARG A 39 -8.71 -8.44 -12.88
C ARG A 39 -10.19 -8.10 -12.78
N ALA A 40 -10.54 -7.03 -12.06
CA ALA A 40 -11.93 -6.69 -11.81
C ALA A 40 -12.59 -6.03 -13.03
N GLY A 41 -11.82 -5.34 -13.89
CA GLY A 41 -12.32 -4.73 -15.12
C GLY A 41 -12.85 -5.74 -16.15
N GLN A 42 -12.45 -7.01 -16.05
CA GLN A 42 -13.00 -8.09 -16.88
C GLN A 42 -14.46 -8.43 -16.56
N TYR A 43 -14.94 -8.12 -15.34
CA TYR A 43 -16.24 -8.59 -14.84
C TYR A 43 -17.13 -7.47 -14.29
N LEU A 44 -16.55 -6.37 -13.81
CA LEU A 44 -17.29 -5.27 -13.21
C LEU A 44 -17.59 -4.16 -14.22
N LYS A 45 -18.74 -3.50 -14.02
CA LYS A 45 -19.04 -2.23 -14.70
C LYS A 45 -18.13 -1.14 -14.14
N GLN A 46 -17.83 -0.13 -14.96
CA GLN A 46 -16.94 0.99 -14.64
C GLN A 46 -17.19 1.60 -13.25
N ALA A 47 -18.44 1.95 -12.92
CA ALA A 47 -18.76 2.55 -11.62
C ALA A 47 -18.49 1.63 -10.41
N SER A 48 -18.65 0.31 -10.58
CA SER A 48 -18.33 -0.66 -9.53
C SER A 48 -16.83 -0.88 -9.40
N LEU A 49 -16.11 -0.86 -10.53
CA LEU A 49 -14.66 -0.95 -10.59
C LEU A 49 -14.01 0.24 -9.88
N GLU A 50 -14.48 1.46 -10.16
CA GLU A 50 -13.98 2.68 -9.52
C GLU A 50 -14.14 2.64 -8.00
N LYS A 51 -15.32 2.22 -7.51
CA LYS A 51 -15.56 2.05 -6.07
C LYS A 51 -14.64 1.01 -5.43
N LEU A 52 -14.40 -0.11 -6.12
CA LEU A 52 -13.46 -1.13 -5.65
C LEU A 52 -12.05 -0.54 -5.53
N LEU A 53 -11.55 0.12 -6.58
CA LEU A 53 -10.22 0.72 -6.59
C LEU A 53 -10.05 1.83 -5.55
N GLU A 54 -11.11 2.61 -5.30
CA GLU A 54 -11.12 3.61 -4.24
C GLU A 54 -10.97 2.97 -2.86
N ILE A 55 -11.68 1.86 -2.60
CA ILE A 55 -11.54 1.09 -1.37
C ILE A 55 -10.11 0.54 -1.24
N VAL A 56 -9.54 -0.04 -2.30
CA VAL A 56 -8.17 -0.56 -2.29
C VAL A 56 -7.18 0.56 -1.92
N LYS A 57 -7.28 1.72 -2.58
CA LYS A 57 -6.44 2.90 -2.28
C LYS A 57 -6.61 3.35 -0.84
N TRP A 58 -7.84 3.46 -0.37
CA TRP A 58 -8.13 3.90 1.00
C TRP A 58 -7.53 2.95 2.04
N LYS A 59 -7.70 1.64 1.86
CA LYS A 59 -7.15 0.63 2.78
C LYS A 59 -5.63 0.56 2.78
N LEU A 60 -5.00 0.63 1.59
CA LEU A 60 -3.55 0.48 1.47
C LEU A 60 -2.77 1.75 1.79
N MET A 61 -3.33 2.94 1.51
CA MET A 61 -2.63 4.22 1.69
C MET A 61 -3.32 5.14 2.69
N GLY A 62 -4.64 5.28 2.62
CA GLY A 62 -5.39 6.21 3.48
C GLY A 62 -5.27 5.85 4.96
N GLU A 63 -5.66 4.63 5.32
CA GLU A 63 -5.63 4.14 6.70
C GLU A 63 -4.20 3.97 7.25
N THR A 64 -3.24 3.72 6.37
CA THR A 64 -1.83 3.46 6.76
C THR A 64 -0.95 4.70 6.71
N THR A 65 -1.46 5.86 6.29
CA THR A 65 -0.66 7.08 6.02
C THR A 65 0.27 7.44 7.17
N GLN A 66 -0.24 7.45 8.41
CA GLN A 66 0.57 7.82 9.57
C GLN A 66 1.74 6.84 9.81
N VAL A 67 1.48 5.54 9.66
CA VAL A 67 2.51 4.50 9.82
C VAL A 67 3.58 4.64 8.73
N LEU A 68 3.17 4.89 7.48
CA LEU A 68 4.08 5.09 6.37
C LEU A 68 4.98 6.30 6.56
N ILE A 69 4.45 7.41 7.07
CA ILE A 69 5.25 8.62 7.37
C ILE A 69 6.31 8.31 8.43
N GLN A 70 5.96 7.59 9.49
CA GLN A 70 6.93 7.23 10.53
C GLN A 70 8.00 6.29 9.99
N LYS A 71 7.61 5.30 9.21
CA LYS A 71 8.52 4.33 8.59
C LYS A 71 9.51 5.01 7.62
N GLN A 72 9.04 5.93 6.79
CA GLN A 72 9.90 6.73 5.91
C GLN A 72 10.93 7.56 6.72
N LYS A 73 10.51 8.13 7.84
CA LYS A 73 11.39 8.92 8.71
C LYS A 73 12.42 8.05 9.44
N SER A 74 12.06 6.86 9.90
CA SER A 74 13.01 5.94 10.53
C SER A 74 14.04 5.44 9.53
N GLU A 75 13.59 4.96 8.36
CA GLU A 75 14.48 4.43 7.33
C GLU A 75 15.47 5.48 6.80
N SER A 76 15.04 6.74 6.67
CA SER A 76 15.94 7.82 6.24
C SER A 76 16.96 8.21 7.30
N ARG A 77 16.59 8.19 8.59
CA ARG A 77 17.54 8.40 9.70
C ARG A 77 18.58 7.30 9.81
N ASP A 78 18.15 6.05 9.66
CA ASP A 78 19.06 4.90 9.67
C ASP A 78 20.09 5.04 8.55
N THR A 79 19.64 5.37 7.34
CA THR A 79 20.53 5.57 6.18
C THR A 79 21.55 6.67 6.43
N ALA A 80 21.15 7.82 6.97
CA ALA A 80 22.06 8.92 7.30
C ALA A 80 23.09 8.50 8.36
N THR A 81 22.65 7.78 9.40
CA THR A 81 23.53 7.28 10.47
C THR A 81 24.59 6.32 9.92
N TYR A 82 24.21 5.41 9.02
CA TYR A 82 25.17 4.51 8.37
C TYR A 82 26.18 5.26 7.50
N GLN A 83 25.77 6.31 6.80
CA GLN A 83 26.69 7.13 6.00
C GLN A 83 27.71 7.87 6.87
N ASP A 84 27.28 8.40 8.01
CA ASP A 84 28.17 9.08 8.97
C ASP A 84 29.19 8.13 9.59
N LEU A 85 28.80 6.88 9.89
CA LEU A 85 29.71 5.86 10.43
C LEU A 85 30.76 5.34 9.43
N LEU A 86 30.49 5.48 8.13
CA LEU A 86 31.39 5.05 7.05
C LEU A 86 32.27 6.20 6.51
N SER A 87 32.10 7.42 7.02
CA SER A 87 32.85 8.64 6.64
C SER A 87 34.03 8.90 7.59
#